data_AF-A0A973ERQ7-F1
#
_entry.id   AF-A0A973ERQ7-F1
#
_cell.length_a   1.000
_cell.length_b   1.000
_cell.length_c   1.000
_cell.angle_alpha   90.00
_cell.angle_beta   90.00
_cell.angle_gamma   90.00
#
_symmetry.space_group_name_H-M   'P 1'
#
loop_
_entity.id
_entity.type
_entity.pdbx_description
1 polymer ?
#
loop_
_entity_poly.entity_id
_entity_poly.type
_entity_poly.pdbx_seq_one_letter_code
_entity_poly.pdbx_strand_id
1 'polypeptide(L)'
;MCTDPGRRKEVAVSLRFVVHEHHARHLHFDFRLEWEGVLKSWAVPKGPSMNPSEKRLAVAVEDHLIEYIDFEGIIAEGQYGAGAVLIWDAGPCRISEWKEDRITFYLEGRKLKGGFTLTRLKGKGKGKEWLLIKKRDDHAVADWKIELELTPEKRRRLTERVPPCTAS
;
A
#
# COMPACT_ATOMS: atom_id res chain seq x y z
N MET A 1 42.63 26.73 15.91
CA MET A 1 41.19 26.86 16.22
C MET A 1 40.45 25.94 15.27
N CYS A 2 40.03 24.78 15.77
CA CYS A 2 39.31 23.79 14.98
C CYS A 2 37.83 24.18 14.97
N THR A 3 37.27 24.46 13.78
CA THR A 3 35.83 24.61 13.59
C THR A 3 35.23 23.26 13.21
N ASP A 4 34.32 22.81 14.05
CA ASP A 4 33.53 21.58 13.91
C ASP A 4 32.50 21.76 12.77
N PRO A 5 32.47 20.90 11.74
CA PRO A 5 31.46 20.99 10.69
C PRO A 5 30.12 20.51 11.27
N GLY A 6 29.20 21.45 11.42
CA GLY A 6 27.85 21.24 11.95
C GLY A 6 27.20 19.97 11.39
N ARG A 7 26.80 19.10 12.32
CA ARG A 7 25.96 17.92 12.09
C ARG A 7 24.73 18.32 11.27
N ARG A 8 24.75 18.05 9.95
CA ARG A 8 23.54 18.06 9.12
C ARG A 8 22.53 17.15 9.80
N LYS A 9 21.38 17.68 10.21
CA LYS A 9 20.22 16.85 10.54
C LYS A 9 19.85 16.12 9.25
N GLU A 10 20.22 14.85 9.17
CA GLU A 10 19.67 13.94 8.18
C GLU A 10 18.16 13.95 8.42
N VAL A 11 17.41 14.61 7.53
CA VAL A 11 15.96 14.50 7.54
C VAL A 11 15.71 13.06 7.16
N ALA A 12 15.43 12.21 8.15
CA ALA A 12 14.91 10.89 7.88
C ALA A 12 13.64 11.10 7.06
N VAL A 13 13.73 10.86 5.74
CA VAL A 13 12.60 11.00 4.84
C VAL A 13 11.58 9.98 5.34
N SER A 14 10.50 10.48 5.93
CA SER A 14 9.40 9.62 6.36
C SER A 14 8.75 9.08 5.10
N LEU A 15 9.02 7.82 4.79
CA LEU A 15 8.38 7.12 3.67
C LEU A 15 6.86 7.14 3.87
N ARG A 16 6.12 7.10 2.76
CA ARG A 16 4.66 7.00 2.79
C ARG A 16 4.17 5.61 2.39
N PHE A 17 2.94 5.31 2.77
CA PHE A 17 2.18 4.22 2.20
C PHE A 17 0.83 4.73 1.71
N VAL A 18 0.24 3.97 0.79
CA VAL A 18 -1.15 4.13 0.40
C VAL A 18 -1.77 2.75 0.18
N VAL A 19 -3.05 2.67 0.45
CA VAL A 19 -3.90 1.56 0.04
C VAL A 19 -5.00 2.15 -0.82
N HIS A 20 -5.01 1.78 -2.09
CA HIS A 20 -6.10 2.16 -2.98
C HIS A 20 -7.18 1.09 -2.95
N GLU A 21 -8.44 1.47 -2.79
CA GLU A 21 -9.59 0.63 -3.09
C GLU A 21 -9.89 0.73 -4.58
N HIS A 22 -9.78 -0.40 -5.27
CA HIS A 22 -9.81 -0.46 -6.71
C HIS A 22 -10.98 -1.33 -7.19
N HIS A 23 -12.01 -0.67 -7.72
CA HIS A 23 -13.19 -1.27 -8.32
C HIS A 23 -12.97 -1.55 -9.81
N ALA A 24 -12.01 -2.42 -10.11
CA ALA A 24 -11.81 -2.94 -11.46
C ALA A 24 -12.84 -4.05 -11.78
N ARG A 25 -12.49 -4.99 -12.68
CA ARG A 25 -13.31 -6.20 -12.94
C ARG A 25 -13.68 -6.94 -11.66
N HIS A 26 -12.75 -6.98 -10.72
CA HIS A 26 -12.98 -7.44 -9.36
C HIS A 26 -12.48 -6.38 -8.38
N LEU A 27 -13.23 -6.18 -7.31
CA LEU A 27 -12.79 -5.38 -6.18
C LEU A 27 -11.51 -5.99 -5.60
N HIS A 28 -10.49 -5.16 -5.45
CA HIS A 28 -9.26 -5.47 -4.75
C HIS A 28 -8.67 -4.19 -4.15
N PHE A 29 -7.59 -4.34 -3.39
CA PHE A 29 -6.90 -3.22 -2.77
C PHE A 29 -5.45 -3.21 -3.22
N ASP A 30 -5.00 -2.12 -3.82
CA ASP A 30 -3.59 -1.95 -4.17
C ASP A 30 -2.84 -1.37 -2.98
N PHE A 31 -2.06 -2.21 -2.31
CA PHE A 31 -1.21 -1.85 -1.18
C PHE A 31 0.16 -1.41 -1.70
N ARG A 32 0.60 -0.20 -1.35
CA ARG A 32 1.83 0.39 -1.90
C ARG A 32 2.69 0.99 -0.79
N LEU A 33 3.98 0.73 -0.87
CA LEU A 33 5.01 1.29 0.01
C LEU A 33 5.97 2.12 -0.82
N GLU A 34 6.23 3.36 -0.41
CA GLU A 34 7.33 4.14 -0.94
C GLU A 34 8.66 3.50 -0.52
N TRP A 35 9.50 3.16 -1.49
CA TRP A 35 10.82 2.60 -1.26
C TRP A 35 11.73 2.87 -2.46
N GLU A 36 12.94 3.37 -2.21
CA GLU A 36 13.98 3.60 -3.25
C GLU A 36 13.47 4.40 -4.47
N GLY A 37 12.64 5.43 -4.24
CA GLY A 37 12.18 6.32 -5.31
C GLY A 37 10.97 5.82 -6.11
N VAL A 38 10.36 4.70 -5.74
CA VAL A 38 9.17 4.12 -6.40
C VAL A 38 8.14 3.64 -5.38
N LEU A 39 6.94 3.32 -5.86
CA LEU A 39 5.91 2.62 -5.09
C LEU A 39 5.98 1.12 -5.36
N LYS A 40 6.57 0.39 -4.42
CA LYS A 40 6.53 -1.07 -4.38
C LYS A 40 5.10 -1.51 -4.08
N SER A 41 4.53 -2.33 -4.96
CA SER A 41 3.07 -2.47 -5.06
C SER A 41 2.61 -3.94 -5.01
N TRP A 42 1.51 -4.18 -4.32
CA TRP A 42 0.85 -5.47 -4.23
C TRP A 42 -0.67 -5.34 -4.35
N ALA A 43 -1.29 -6.16 -5.19
CA ALA A 43 -2.74 -6.32 -5.22
C ALA A 43 -3.17 -7.28 -4.10
N VAL A 44 -4.09 -6.83 -3.24
CA VAL A 44 -4.61 -7.56 -2.08
C VAL A 44 -6.12 -7.79 -2.27
N PRO A 45 -6.55 -8.95 -2.82
CA PRO A 45 -7.94 -9.13 -3.26
C PRO A 45 -9.00 -8.94 -2.16
N LYS A 46 -8.67 -9.35 -0.93
CA LYS A 46 -9.58 -9.20 0.22
C LYS A 46 -9.21 -8.01 1.12
N GLY A 47 -8.29 -7.15 0.67
CA GLY A 47 -7.75 -6.04 1.44
C GLY A 47 -6.90 -6.40 2.66
N PRO A 48 -6.25 -5.39 3.27
CA PRO A 48 -5.45 -5.56 4.48
C PRO A 48 -6.33 -5.87 5.70
N SER A 49 -5.71 -6.44 6.74
CA SER A 49 -6.40 -6.75 8.00
C SER A 49 -5.64 -6.26 9.20
N MET A 50 -6.36 -5.76 10.21
CA MET A 50 -5.82 -5.48 11.54
C MET A 50 -5.92 -6.69 12.48
N ASN A 51 -6.46 -7.83 12.02
CA ASN A 51 -6.47 -9.07 12.79
C ASN A 51 -5.18 -9.87 12.54
N PRO A 52 -4.32 -10.08 13.56
CA PRO A 52 -3.06 -10.81 13.42
C PRO A 52 -3.22 -12.32 13.12
N SER A 53 -4.44 -12.86 13.27
CA SER A 53 -4.74 -14.25 12.92
C SER A 53 -5.08 -14.43 11.44
N GLU A 54 -5.31 -13.34 10.71
CA GLU A 54 -5.66 -13.37 9.29
C GLU A 54 -4.42 -13.15 8.42
N LYS A 55 -4.20 -14.07 7.47
CA LYS A 55 -3.14 -13.97 6.47
C LYS A 55 -3.78 -13.53 5.15
N ARG A 56 -3.47 -12.32 4.68
CA ARG A 56 -4.05 -11.77 3.45
C ARG A 56 -3.10 -12.02 2.28
N LEU A 57 -3.59 -12.68 1.22
CA LEU A 57 -2.84 -12.83 -0.03
C LEU A 57 -2.56 -11.45 -0.61
N ALA A 58 -1.30 -11.18 -0.92
CA ALA A 58 -0.82 -9.96 -1.57
C ALA A 58 0.02 -10.36 -2.78
N VAL A 59 -0.41 -10.02 -3.99
CA VAL A 59 0.28 -10.40 -5.22
C VAL A 59 1.10 -9.21 -5.70
N ALA A 60 2.42 -9.36 -5.80
CA ALA A 60 3.30 -8.31 -6.29
C ALA A 60 2.95 -7.93 -7.73
N VAL A 61 2.83 -6.63 -7.98
CA VAL A 61 2.59 -6.04 -9.30
C VAL A 61 3.74 -5.10 -9.64
N GLU A 62 3.71 -4.53 -10.84
CA GLU A 62 4.72 -3.60 -11.33
C GLU A 62 4.88 -2.39 -10.37
N ASP A 63 6.09 -1.85 -10.30
CA ASP A 63 6.36 -0.64 -9.53
C ASP A 63 5.60 0.54 -10.14
N HIS A 64 5.15 1.47 -9.30
CA HIS A 64 4.45 2.68 -9.74
C HIS A 64 5.27 3.93 -9.40
N LEU A 65 5.01 5.01 -10.14
CA LEU A 65 5.56 6.34 -9.87
C LEU A 65 5.10 6.84 -8.50
N ILE A 66 5.93 7.61 -7.79
CA ILE A 66 5.59 8.17 -6.47
C ILE A 66 4.34 9.04 -6.55
N GLU A 67 4.17 9.78 -7.64
CA GLU A 67 3.02 10.63 -7.91
C GLU A 67 1.69 9.85 -7.91
N TYR A 68 1.74 8.53 -8.13
CA TYR A 68 0.57 7.67 -8.08
C TYR A 68 0.00 7.48 -6.67
N ILE A 69 0.75 7.87 -5.63
CA ILE A 69 0.34 7.70 -4.24
C ILE A 69 -0.86 8.56 -3.85
N ASP A 70 -1.06 9.68 -4.57
CA ASP A 70 -2.12 10.66 -4.31
C ASP A 70 -3.25 10.56 -5.36
N PHE A 71 -3.31 9.45 -6.12
CA PHE A 71 -4.29 9.27 -7.20
C PHE A 71 -5.67 8.83 -6.69
N GLU A 72 -6.70 9.59 -7.08
CA GLU A 72 -8.11 9.20 -6.98
C GLU A 72 -8.84 9.61 -8.26
N GLY A 73 -9.70 8.73 -8.76
CA GLY A 73 -10.46 8.96 -9.99
C GLY A 73 -11.07 7.70 -10.57
N ILE A 74 -11.65 7.83 -11.77
CA ILE A 74 -12.12 6.70 -12.58
C ILE A 74 -11.11 6.50 -13.72
N ILE A 75 -10.55 5.31 -13.83
CA ILE A 75 -9.73 4.90 -14.97
C ILE A 75 -10.69 4.44 -16.07
N ALA A 76 -10.57 5.04 -17.25
CA ALA A 76 -11.47 4.81 -18.40
C ALA A 76 -11.56 3.32 -18.78
N GLU A 77 -12.72 2.90 -19.29
CA GLU A 77 -12.89 1.55 -19.83
C GLU A 77 -11.91 1.29 -21.00
N GLY A 78 -11.44 0.04 -21.10
CA GLY A 78 -10.45 -0.35 -22.10
C GLY A 78 -8.99 -0.04 -21.72
N GLN A 79 -8.75 0.77 -20.69
CA GLN A 79 -7.42 0.98 -20.13
C GLN A 79 -7.05 -0.13 -19.13
N TYR A 80 -5.75 -0.37 -18.95
CA TYR A 80 -5.28 -1.26 -17.88
C TYR A 80 -5.65 -0.68 -16.51
N GLY A 81 -6.31 -1.48 -15.68
CA GLY A 81 -6.85 -1.00 -14.40
C GLY A 81 -8.13 -0.17 -14.53
N ALA A 82 -8.91 -0.30 -15.60
CA ALA A 82 -10.20 0.37 -15.72
C ALA A 82 -11.10 0.13 -14.50
N GLY A 83 -11.66 1.22 -13.93
CA GLY A 83 -12.43 1.16 -12.70
C GLY A 83 -12.29 2.40 -11.82
N ALA A 84 -13.11 2.47 -10.76
CA ALA A 84 -12.97 3.53 -9.76
C ALA A 84 -11.82 3.20 -8.79
N VAL A 85 -10.97 4.19 -8.54
CA VAL A 85 -9.82 4.11 -7.62
C VAL A 85 -9.95 5.21 -6.58
N LEU A 86 -9.88 4.82 -5.31
CA LEU A 86 -9.98 5.72 -4.17
C LEU A 86 -8.86 5.41 -3.18
N ILE A 87 -8.40 6.42 -2.44
CA ILE A 87 -7.49 6.24 -1.33
C ILE A 87 -8.31 5.70 -0.15
N TRP A 88 -8.18 4.40 0.10
CA TRP A 88 -8.83 3.72 1.22
C TRP A 88 -8.14 4.04 2.54
N ASP A 89 -6.81 4.09 2.54
CA ASP A 89 -6.00 4.59 3.66
C ASP A 89 -4.64 5.07 3.14
N ALA A 90 -4.02 6.00 3.89
CA ALA A 90 -2.70 6.52 3.58
C ALA A 90 -2.07 7.09 4.85
N GLY A 91 -0.74 7.19 4.86
CA GLY A 91 -0.03 7.83 5.94
C GLY A 91 1.48 7.59 5.92
N PRO A 92 2.18 8.03 6.97
CA PRO A 92 3.58 7.69 7.19
C PRO A 92 3.78 6.18 7.33
N CYS A 93 4.94 5.75 6.87
CA CYS A 93 5.42 4.38 6.97
C CYS A 93 6.89 4.39 7.43
N ARG A 94 7.25 3.41 8.25
CA ARG A 94 8.64 3.13 8.60
C ARG A 94 8.97 1.69 8.27
N ILE A 95 9.94 1.51 7.38
CA ILE A 95 10.51 0.20 7.09
C ILE A 95 11.51 -0.15 8.20
N SER A 96 11.39 -1.36 8.75
CA SER A 96 12.33 -1.90 9.75
C SER A 96 13.24 -2.98 9.19
N GLU A 97 12.79 -3.72 8.19
CA GLU A 97 13.57 -4.74 7.50
C GLU A 97 13.07 -4.85 6.06
N TRP A 98 13.98 -4.84 5.08
CA TRP A 98 13.67 -5.09 3.68
C TRP A 98 14.59 -6.21 3.16
N LYS A 99 14.03 -7.41 3.01
CA LYS A 99 14.70 -8.59 2.46
C LYS A 99 13.93 -9.09 1.26
N GLU A 100 14.59 -9.91 0.44
CA GLU A 100 14.01 -10.46 -0.78
C GLU A 100 12.70 -11.22 -0.55
N ASP A 101 12.61 -12.02 0.53
CA ASP A 101 11.43 -12.84 0.86
C ASP A 101 10.62 -12.32 2.06
N ARG A 102 11.05 -11.22 2.68
CA ARG A 102 10.37 -10.68 3.86
C ARG A 102 10.58 -9.17 4.01
N ILE A 103 9.50 -8.45 4.24
CA ILE A 103 9.52 -7.01 4.53
C ILE A 103 8.76 -6.79 5.84
N THR A 104 9.37 -6.09 6.79
CA THR A 104 8.73 -5.72 8.06
C THR A 104 8.66 -4.21 8.17
N PHE A 105 7.47 -3.68 8.42
CA PHE A 105 7.20 -2.24 8.41
C PHE A 105 6.13 -1.86 9.43
N TYR A 106 6.05 -0.56 9.72
CA TYR A 106 5.09 0.04 10.63
C TYR A 106 4.33 1.13 9.92
N LEU A 107 3.00 1.14 10.07
CA LEU A 107 2.10 2.08 9.41
C LEU A 107 1.48 3.02 10.42
N GLU A 108 1.29 4.28 10.02
CA GLU A 108 0.61 5.31 10.80
C GLU A 108 -0.53 5.93 9.98
N GLY A 109 -1.45 5.10 9.51
CA GLY A 109 -2.64 5.51 8.78
C GLY A 109 -3.83 5.88 9.66
N ARG A 110 -4.95 6.20 9.01
CA ARG A 110 -6.24 6.37 9.69
C ARG A 110 -6.80 5.01 10.09
N LYS A 111 -6.71 4.01 9.20
CA LYS A 111 -7.27 2.67 9.36
C LYS A 111 -6.21 1.65 9.77
N LEU A 112 -5.05 1.65 9.12
CA LEU A 112 -3.95 0.74 9.37
C LEU A 112 -2.92 1.37 10.29
N LYS A 113 -2.66 0.72 11.42
CA LYS A 113 -1.72 1.20 12.44
C LYS A 113 -0.84 0.08 12.96
N GLY A 114 0.38 0.42 13.38
CA GLY A 114 1.29 -0.53 14.01
C GLY A 114 2.04 -1.41 13.01
N GLY A 115 2.54 -2.54 13.48
CA GLY A 115 3.46 -3.39 12.75
C GLY A 115 2.78 -4.39 11.81
N PHE A 116 3.40 -4.60 10.65
CA PHE A 116 3.00 -5.56 9.61
C PHE A 116 4.22 -6.28 9.02
N THR A 117 3.96 -7.40 8.38
CA THR A 117 4.95 -8.13 7.58
C THR A 117 4.36 -8.55 6.23
N LEU A 118 5.13 -8.38 5.17
CA LEU A 118 4.96 -9.09 3.90
C LEU A 118 5.94 -10.26 3.87
N THR A 119 5.46 -11.48 3.66
CA THR A 119 6.31 -12.68 3.52
C THR A 119 6.01 -13.39 2.21
N ARG A 120 7.02 -13.62 1.37
CA ARG A 120 6.88 -14.29 0.08
C ARG A 120 6.61 -15.77 0.28
N LEU A 121 5.62 -16.32 -0.44
CA LEU A 121 5.34 -17.75 -0.43
C LEU A 121 6.40 -18.50 -1.25
N LYS A 122 6.94 -19.58 -0.69
CA LYS A 122 7.85 -20.51 -1.39
C LYS A 122 7.03 -21.65 -1.99
N GLY A 123 7.14 -21.93 -3.30
CA GLY A 123 6.43 -23.04 -3.95
C GLY A 123 6.06 -22.84 -5.43
N LYS A 124 5.16 -23.68 -5.95
CA LYS A 124 4.73 -23.77 -7.37
C LYS A 124 3.87 -22.58 -7.89
N GLY A 125 4.00 -21.40 -7.28
CA GLY A 125 3.35 -20.17 -7.75
C GLY A 125 4.16 -19.47 -8.84
N LYS A 126 3.73 -18.28 -9.26
CA LYS A 126 4.50 -17.44 -10.20
C LYS A 126 5.65 -16.67 -9.52
N GLY A 127 5.87 -16.91 -8.22
CA GLY A 127 6.90 -16.23 -7.43
C GLY A 127 6.54 -14.79 -7.05
N LYS A 128 5.29 -14.38 -7.32
CA LYS A 128 4.73 -13.06 -7.05
C LYS A 128 3.81 -13.05 -5.83
N GLU A 129 3.54 -14.21 -5.23
CA GLU A 129 2.58 -14.37 -4.14
C GLU A 129 3.23 -14.11 -2.78
N TRP A 130 2.66 -13.17 -2.03
CA TRP A 130 3.06 -12.81 -0.67
C TRP A 130 1.88 -12.96 0.30
N LEU A 131 2.18 -12.99 1.58
CA LEU A 131 1.22 -12.84 2.66
C LEU A 131 1.48 -11.53 3.39
N LEU A 132 0.47 -10.66 3.40
CA LEU A 132 0.40 -9.50 4.28
C LEU A 132 -0.23 -9.93 5.61
N ILE A 133 0.50 -9.73 6.70
CA ILE A 133 0.13 -10.21 8.04
C ILE A 133 0.34 -9.07 9.05
N LYS A 134 -0.68 -8.82 9.86
CA LYS A 134 -0.61 -7.88 10.99
C LYS A 134 0.19 -8.50 12.13
N LYS A 135 1.11 -7.73 12.74
CA LYS A 135 1.80 -8.14 13.97
C LYS A 135 0.88 -8.04 15.19
N ARG A 136 1.08 -8.90 16.17
CA ARG A 136 0.45 -8.76 17.49
C ARG A 136 1.10 -7.59 18.23
N ASP A 137 0.38 -6.49 18.34
CA ASP A 137 0.75 -5.26 19.06
C ASP A 137 -0.52 -4.56 19.54
N ASP A 138 -0.37 -3.41 20.20
CA ASP A 138 -1.47 -2.65 20.82
C ASP A 138 -2.51 -2.10 19.82
N HIS A 139 -2.23 -2.15 18.51
CA HIS A 139 -3.16 -1.75 17.46
C HIS A 139 -3.92 -2.94 16.85
N ALA A 140 -3.65 -4.18 17.26
CA ALA A 140 -4.33 -5.35 16.72
C ALA A 140 -5.84 -5.33 17.04
N VAL A 141 -6.67 -5.66 16.04
CA VAL A 141 -8.14 -5.72 16.16
C VAL A 141 -8.60 -7.13 15.78
N ALA A 142 -9.10 -7.90 16.76
CA ALA A 142 -9.50 -9.29 16.54
C ALA A 142 -10.68 -9.40 15.56
N ASP A 143 -11.72 -8.58 15.71
CA ASP A 143 -12.92 -8.64 14.88
C ASP A 143 -12.86 -7.68 13.69
N TRP A 144 -11.67 -7.55 13.08
CA TRP A 144 -11.45 -6.63 11.97
C TRP A 144 -12.39 -6.92 10.79
N LYS A 145 -13.06 -5.87 10.32
CA LYS A 145 -13.88 -5.90 9.10
C LYS A 145 -13.41 -4.82 8.16
N ILE A 146 -13.38 -5.15 6.87
CA ILE A 146 -13.06 -4.17 5.85
C ILE A 146 -14.32 -3.36 5.52
N GLU A 147 -14.21 -2.05 5.64
CA GLU A 147 -15.25 -1.10 5.26
C GLU A 147 -14.78 -0.37 4.00
N LEU A 148 -15.64 -0.36 2.97
CA LEU A 148 -15.30 0.25 1.70
C LEU A 148 -15.35 1.77 1.79
N GLU A 149 -14.42 2.42 1.10
CA GLU A 149 -14.37 3.86 0.96
C GLU A 149 -15.40 4.35 -0.06
N LEU A 150 -15.68 3.57 -1.11
CA LEU A 150 -16.61 3.96 -2.17
C LEU A 150 -18.08 3.89 -1.72
N THR A 151 -18.66 5.05 -1.47
CA THR A 151 -20.11 5.22 -1.31
C THR A 151 -20.76 5.72 -2.61
N PRO A 152 -22.09 5.60 -2.78
CA PRO A 152 -22.79 6.20 -3.92
C PRO A 152 -22.54 7.71 -4.07
N GLU A 153 -22.39 8.42 -2.94
CA GLU A 153 -22.07 9.85 -2.94
C GLU A 153 -20.67 10.15 -3.45
N LYS A 154 -19.66 9.40 -2.99
CA LYS A 154 -18.28 9.53 -3.47
C LYS A 154 -18.17 9.18 -4.94
N ARG A 155 -18.84 8.10 -5.37
CA ARG A 155 -18.86 7.70 -6.79
C ARG A 155 -19.32 8.84 -7.70
N ARG A 156 -20.34 9.62 -7.30
CA ARG A 156 -20.83 10.76 -8.09
C ARG A 156 -19.84 11.94 -8.17
N ARG A 157 -18.87 12.01 -7.26
CA ARG A 157 -17.84 13.06 -7.22
C ARG A 157 -16.56 12.66 -7.96
N LEU A 158 -16.37 11.37 -8.22
CA LEU A 158 -15.21 10.91 -8.98
C LEU A 158 -15.36 11.29 -10.45
N THR A 159 -14.27 11.76 -11.03
CA THR A 159 -14.16 12.07 -12.45
C THR A 159 -13.20 11.10 -13.12
N GLU A 160 -13.36 10.92 -14.42
CA GLU A 160 -12.40 10.16 -15.22
C GLU A 160 -11.04 10.86 -15.21
N ARG A 161 -9.98 10.11 -14.92
CA ARG A 161 -8.61 10.62 -14.86
C ARG A 161 -7.64 9.56 -15.35
N VAL A 162 -6.62 10.01 -16.08
CA VAL A 162 -5.52 9.13 -16.48
C VAL A 162 -4.58 8.97 -15.27
N PRO A 163 -4.31 7.73 -14.83
CA PRO A 163 -3.34 7.49 -13.77
C PRO A 163 -1.95 7.94 -14.27
N PRO A 164 -1.08 8.54 -13.42
CA PRO A 164 0.33 8.68 -13.76
C PRO A 164 0.97 7.28 -13.82
N CYS A 165 0.77 6.56 -14.93
CA CYS A 165 1.27 5.21 -15.11
C CYS A 165 2.72 5.21 -15.61
N THR A 166 3.50 4.36 -14.93
CA THR A 166 4.80 3.75 -15.22
C THR A 166 5.85 4.61 -15.93
N ALA A 167 6.96 4.86 -15.24
CA ALA A 167 8.23 5.21 -15.89
C ALA A 167 8.47 4.22 -17.05
N SER A 168 8.46 4.74 -18.27
CA SER A 168 8.91 4.03 -19.46
C SER A 168 10.37 3.62 -19.34
#